data_AF-S5MHK0-F1
#
_entry.id   AF-S5MHK0-F1
#
_cell.length_a   1.000
_cell.length_b   1.000
_cell.length_c   1.000
_cell.angle_alpha   90.00
_cell.angle_beta   90.00
_cell.angle_gamma   90.00
#
_symmetry.space_group_name_H-M   'P 1'
#
loop_
_entity.id
_entity.type
_entity.pdbx_description
1 polymer ?
#
loop_
_entity_poly.entity_id
_entity_poly.type
_entity_poly.pdbx_seq_one_letter_code
_entity_poly.pdbx_strand_id
1 'polypeptide(L)'
;MEKNNLSQTSELINRKEINLHFKQKYLESKTNFLKLKESSSNKELIREKRKELSEFKIINKHEKHDELYKITSNLFVKLFLSITLRLSLKVNSIGNYFINFKYNYLINRKTIFTSSMAGESLKKRIILKVLQALFLFVIAVIIIFPFYWMILTSFRTTNDLDPTRPMSFWPETWSLEGYKALFEYINSNDLKYFVSVPRFFLNSIIISVISTALQLVVSVIAGFGLANYRTKAKGVILIILLSTLMIPGEALLLGQYIFMVKLKLKDNILALILPFLSNVFTIYLMSQAFERIGKSVKSASKVDGLSTFKYFWKIALPSIKSVLITSLIISLISSWNAVLWPTMILKTDSGWATVPMMLWGIMSATGGVGGDVGLEELARDPQNLKLAGATLSILPMLIMFLFTNRLIINGITRGRGEKG
;
A
#
# COMPACT_ATOMS: atom_id res chain seq x y z
N MET A 1 14.36 -59.94 23.30
CA MET A 1 14.71 -58.53 23.66
C MET A 1 16.22 -58.30 23.75
N GLU A 2 17.04 -59.28 24.12
CA GLU A 2 18.52 -59.11 24.21
C GLU A 2 19.24 -58.85 22.87
N LYS A 3 18.84 -59.47 21.75
CA LYS A 3 19.47 -59.24 20.43
C LYS A 3 19.35 -57.79 19.91
N ASN A 4 18.27 -57.07 20.26
CA ASN A 4 18.09 -55.66 19.86
C ASN A 4 18.92 -54.69 20.72
N ASN A 5 19.11 -54.99 22.00
CA ASN A 5 19.96 -54.18 22.87
C ASN A 5 21.44 -54.31 22.50
N LEU A 6 21.92 -55.53 22.19
CA LEU A 6 23.29 -55.79 21.74
C LEU A 6 23.61 -55.09 20.40
N SER A 7 22.66 -55.10 19.46
CA SER A 7 22.74 -54.35 18.20
C SER A 7 22.87 -52.84 18.43
N GLN A 8 21.99 -52.26 19.26
CA GLN A 8 22.03 -50.83 19.57
C GLN A 8 23.29 -50.42 20.34
N THR A 9 23.78 -51.24 21.27
CA THR A 9 25.05 -50.96 21.96
C THR A 9 26.26 -51.09 21.05
N SER A 10 26.28 -52.06 20.13
CA SER A 10 27.35 -52.20 19.14
C SER A 10 27.37 -51.04 18.14
N GLU A 11 26.19 -50.55 17.74
CA GLU A 11 26.04 -49.39 16.87
C GLU A 11 26.43 -48.08 17.59
N LEU A 12 26.15 -47.97 18.90
CA LEU A 12 26.58 -46.85 19.74
C LEU A 12 28.10 -46.84 19.99
N ILE A 13 28.73 -47.99 20.16
CA ILE A 13 30.19 -48.11 20.33
C ILE A 13 30.89 -47.76 19.01
N ASN A 14 30.46 -48.34 17.89
CA ASN A 14 31.02 -48.08 16.57
C ASN A 14 30.87 -46.59 16.17
N ARG A 15 29.74 -45.94 16.53
CA ARG A 15 29.54 -44.50 16.29
C ARG A 15 30.34 -43.60 17.23
N LYS A 16 30.59 -44.00 18.49
CA LYS A 16 31.50 -43.26 19.39
C LYS A 16 32.94 -43.29 18.89
N GLU A 17 33.40 -44.42 18.35
CA GLU A 17 34.71 -44.53 17.72
C GLU A 17 34.83 -43.63 16.49
N ILE A 18 33.78 -43.55 15.66
CA ILE A 18 33.70 -42.64 14.51
C ILE A 18 33.79 -41.17 14.94
N ASN A 19 33.08 -40.75 15.99
CA ASN A 19 33.13 -39.37 16.51
C ASN A 19 34.52 -39.01 17.07
N LEU A 20 35.16 -39.95 17.78
CA LEU A 20 36.53 -39.77 18.30
C LEU A 20 37.54 -39.62 17.15
N HIS A 21 37.36 -40.40 16.08
CA HIS A 21 38.15 -40.35 14.86
C HIS A 21 38.05 -38.99 14.14
N PHE A 22 36.85 -38.43 13.96
CA PHE A 22 36.70 -37.12 13.31
C PHE A 22 37.24 -35.96 14.16
N LYS A 23 37.09 -36.05 15.49
CA LYS A 23 37.69 -35.08 16.41
C LYS A 23 39.24 -35.14 16.36
N GLN A 24 39.83 -36.33 16.31
CA GLN A 24 41.28 -36.52 16.14
C GLN A 24 41.74 -35.99 14.78
N LYS A 25 41.07 -36.36 13.69
CA LYS A 25 41.38 -35.84 12.34
C LYS A 25 41.30 -34.32 12.25
N TYR A 26 40.34 -33.68 12.91
CA TYR A 26 40.28 -32.22 12.96
C TYR A 26 41.50 -31.62 13.69
N LEU A 27 41.91 -32.19 14.82
CA LEU A 27 43.06 -31.72 15.59
C LEU A 27 44.38 -31.94 14.84
N GLU A 28 44.54 -33.09 14.17
CA GLU A 28 45.68 -33.39 13.31
C GLU A 28 45.74 -32.44 12.12
N SER A 29 44.64 -32.29 11.38
CA SER A 29 44.55 -31.35 10.25
C SER A 29 44.81 -29.91 10.67
N LYS A 30 44.38 -29.49 11.87
CA LYS A 30 44.67 -28.16 12.42
C LYS A 30 46.16 -27.99 12.71
N THR A 31 46.78 -29.00 13.31
CA THR A 31 48.20 -28.98 13.67
C THR A 31 49.07 -28.99 12.41
N ASN A 32 48.73 -29.83 11.42
CA ASN A 32 49.41 -29.91 10.13
C ASN A 32 49.28 -28.61 9.34
N PHE A 33 48.10 -27.98 9.34
CA PHE A 33 47.90 -26.68 8.68
C PHE A 33 48.77 -25.58 9.32
N LEU A 34 48.88 -25.53 10.66
CA LEU A 34 49.70 -24.53 11.34
C LEU A 34 51.18 -24.70 11.02
N LYS A 35 51.69 -25.95 11.05
CA LYS A 35 53.08 -26.26 10.66
C LYS A 35 53.36 -25.89 9.19
N LEU A 36 52.46 -26.25 8.27
CA LEU A 36 52.57 -25.92 6.83
C LEU A 36 52.55 -24.42 6.57
N LYS A 37 51.79 -23.65 7.35
CA LYS A 37 51.71 -22.19 7.22
C LYS A 37 52.99 -21.50 7.68
N GLU A 38 53.72 -22.09 8.61
CA GLU A 38 55.02 -21.59 9.09
C GLU A 38 56.19 -22.03 8.19
N SER A 39 56.10 -23.19 7.52
CA SER A 39 57.23 -23.79 6.79
C SER A 39 57.19 -23.71 5.26
N SER A 40 56.05 -23.37 4.63
CA SER A 40 55.88 -23.44 3.16
C SER A 40 55.54 -22.10 2.51
N SER A 41 56.19 -21.79 1.39
CA SER A 41 55.87 -20.63 0.54
C SER A 41 54.77 -20.92 -0.52
N ASN A 42 54.35 -22.19 -0.66
CA ASN A 42 53.37 -22.60 -1.67
C ASN A 42 51.93 -22.21 -1.26
N LYS A 43 51.49 -21.07 -1.79
CA LYS A 43 50.17 -20.48 -1.51
C LYS A 43 48.98 -21.37 -1.92
N GLU A 44 49.15 -22.23 -2.91
CA GLU A 44 48.06 -23.07 -3.43
C GLU A 44 47.82 -24.28 -2.53
N LEU A 45 48.89 -24.93 -2.09
CA LEU A 45 48.83 -26.02 -1.10
C LEU A 45 48.27 -25.55 0.25
N ILE A 46 48.67 -24.35 0.70
CA ILE A 46 48.11 -23.74 1.91
C ILE A 46 46.61 -23.47 1.76
N ARG A 47 46.14 -23.06 0.58
CA ARG A 47 44.72 -22.85 0.32
C ARG A 47 43.93 -24.14 0.36
N GLU A 48 44.46 -25.22 -0.21
CA GLU A 48 43.81 -26.54 -0.21
C GLU A 48 43.69 -27.11 1.20
N LYS A 49 44.78 -27.11 1.97
CA LYS A 49 44.76 -27.57 3.37
C LYS A 49 43.88 -26.70 4.28
N ARG A 50 43.74 -25.41 3.98
CA ARG A 50 42.77 -24.53 4.67
C ARG A 50 41.32 -24.92 4.38
N LYS A 51 40.99 -25.36 3.16
CA LYS A 51 39.65 -25.84 2.81
C LYS A 51 39.34 -27.12 3.57
N GLU A 52 40.25 -28.08 3.54
CA GLU A 52 40.12 -29.36 4.25
C GLU A 52 39.90 -29.12 5.76
N LEU A 53 40.67 -28.21 6.37
CA LEU A 53 40.47 -27.82 7.77
C LEU A 53 39.09 -27.20 8.03
N SER A 54 38.57 -26.39 7.10
CA SER A 54 37.25 -25.77 7.23
C SER A 54 36.11 -26.79 7.17
N GLU A 55 36.24 -27.83 6.34
CA GLU A 55 35.29 -28.93 6.22
C GLU A 55 35.27 -29.77 7.50
N PHE A 56 36.45 -30.18 7.99
CA PHE A 56 36.54 -30.92 9.26
C PHE A 56 36.03 -30.11 10.46
N LYS A 57 36.18 -28.78 10.45
CA LYS A 57 35.62 -27.90 11.48
C LYS A 57 34.10 -27.92 11.49
N ILE A 58 33.46 -27.96 10.31
CA ILE A 58 32.01 -28.00 10.16
C ILE A 58 31.47 -29.37 10.61
N ILE A 59 32.12 -30.46 10.19
CA ILE A 59 31.74 -31.83 10.56
C ILE A 59 31.81 -32.02 12.09
N ASN A 60 32.93 -31.66 12.72
CA ASN A 60 33.08 -31.75 14.18
C ASN A 60 32.06 -30.89 14.95
N LYS A 61 31.65 -29.74 14.39
CA LYS A 61 30.61 -28.90 15.00
C LYS A 61 29.21 -29.52 14.89
N HIS A 62 28.91 -30.18 13.77
CA HIS A 62 27.67 -30.94 13.58
C HIS A 62 27.57 -32.12 14.56
N GLU A 63 28.63 -32.92 14.70
CA GLU A 63 28.62 -34.09 15.58
C GLU A 63 28.41 -33.73 17.05
N LYS A 64 29.13 -32.72 17.58
CA LYS A 64 28.91 -32.22 18.95
C LYS A 64 27.48 -31.78 19.21
N HIS A 65 26.83 -31.25 18.18
CA HIS A 65 25.49 -30.74 18.30
C HIS A 65 24.45 -31.87 18.27
N ASP A 66 24.68 -32.92 17.47
CA ASP A 66 23.85 -34.12 17.46
C ASP A 66 23.94 -34.90 18.79
N GLU A 67 25.11 -34.90 19.44
CA GLU A 67 25.26 -35.46 20.80
C GLU A 67 24.41 -34.69 21.82
N LEU A 68 24.47 -33.35 21.83
CA LEU A 68 23.67 -32.52 22.74
C LEU A 68 22.17 -32.64 22.46
N TYR A 69 21.77 -32.77 21.19
CA TYR A 69 20.38 -32.95 20.79
C TYR A 69 19.78 -34.30 21.25
N LYS A 70 20.61 -35.34 21.34
CA LYS A 70 20.19 -36.69 21.78
C LYS A 70 20.15 -36.83 23.31
N ILE A 71 21.02 -36.14 24.04
CA ILE A 71 21.06 -36.16 25.52
C ILE A 71 19.92 -35.34 26.13
N THR A 72 19.42 -34.33 25.41
CA THR A 72 18.41 -33.41 25.94
C THR A 72 16.98 -33.90 25.64
N SER A 73 16.14 -34.08 26.66
CA SER A 73 14.71 -34.43 26.51
C SER A 73 13.81 -33.20 26.33
N ASN A 74 14.31 -32.00 26.62
CA ASN A 74 13.54 -30.76 26.62
C ASN A 74 13.37 -30.20 25.19
N LEU A 75 12.11 -30.05 24.76
CA LEU A 75 11.72 -29.55 23.44
C LEU A 75 12.28 -28.16 23.14
N PHE A 76 12.33 -27.28 24.14
CA PHE A 76 12.84 -25.91 23.97
C PHE A 76 14.35 -25.90 23.70
N VAL A 77 15.10 -26.74 24.41
CA VAL A 77 16.55 -26.89 24.22
C VAL A 77 16.85 -27.49 22.84
N LYS A 78 16.06 -28.48 22.40
CA LYS A 78 16.14 -29.02 21.03
C LYS A 78 15.90 -27.96 19.96
N LEU A 79 14.90 -27.10 20.17
CA LEU A 79 14.56 -26.03 19.22
C LEU A 79 15.67 -24.96 19.18
N PHE A 80 16.15 -24.52 20.35
CA PHE A 80 17.23 -23.55 20.49
C PHE A 80 18.54 -24.06 19.86
N LEU A 81 18.92 -25.30 20.15
CA LEU A 81 20.04 -25.98 19.51
C LEU A 81 19.84 -26.01 17.98
N SER A 82 18.69 -26.47 17.48
CA SER A 82 18.43 -26.53 16.04
C SER A 82 18.56 -25.17 15.34
N ILE A 83 18.14 -24.09 15.98
CA ILE A 83 18.22 -22.71 15.46
C ILE A 83 19.67 -22.22 15.47
N THR A 84 20.40 -22.41 16.56
CA THR A 84 21.79 -21.96 16.68
C THR A 84 22.73 -22.70 15.73
N LEU A 85 22.50 -23.99 15.49
CA LEU A 85 23.22 -24.75 14.46
C LEU A 85 22.90 -24.23 13.06
N ARG A 86 21.61 -24.07 12.70
CA ARG A 86 21.21 -23.54 11.38
C ARG A 86 21.80 -22.14 11.14
N LEU A 87 21.77 -21.26 12.13
CA LEU A 87 22.38 -19.94 12.06
C LEU A 87 23.90 -20.03 11.90
N SER A 88 24.58 -20.86 12.68
CA SER A 88 26.03 -21.02 12.57
C SER A 88 26.46 -21.60 11.23
N LEU A 89 25.71 -22.55 10.67
CA LEU A 89 26.01 -23.13 9.37
C LEU A 89 25.78 -22.10 8.27
N LYS A 90 24.72 -21.30 8.38
CA LYS A 90 24.40 -20.23 7.43
C LYS A 90 25.44 -19.10 7.47
N VAL A 91 25.93 -18.72 8.65
CA VAL A 91 27.00 -17.72 8.80
C VAL A 91 28.34 -18.23 8.24
N ASN A 92 28.71 -19.49 8.52
CA ASN A 92 29.90 -20.10 7.91
C ASN A 92 29.76 -20.30 6.39
N SER A 93 28.56 -20.63 5.91
CA SER A 93 28.31 -20.80 4.47
C SER A 93 28.40 -19.46 3.74
N ILE A 94 27.96 -18.35 4.34
CA ILE A 94 28.12 -17.00 3.76
C ILE A 94 29.61 -16.63 3.68
N GLY A 95 30.39 -16.90 4.73
CA GLY A 95 31.85 -16.69 4.71
C GLY A 95 32.56 -17.52 3.63
N ASN A 96 32.25 -18.81 3.52
CA ASN A 96 32.81 -19.70 2.49
C ASN A 96 32.31 -19.36 1.08
N TYR A 97 31.08 -18.86 0.94
CA TYR A 97 30.51 -18.40 -0.32
C TYR A 97 31.25 -17.18 -0.86
N PHE A 98 31.59 -16.21 0.00
CA PHE A 98 32.40 -15.06 -0.38
C PHE A 98 33.84 -15.45 -0.74
N ILE A 99 34.46 -16.35 0.03
CA ILE A 99 35.83 -16.83 -0.23
C ILE A 99 35.92 -17.58 -1.58
N ASN A 100 34.88 -18.32 -1.96
CA ASN A 100 34.84 -19.15 -3.18
C ASN A 100 33.88 -18.59 -4.26
N PHE A 101 33.61 -17.29 -4.24
CA PHE A 101 32.59 -16.64 -5.09
C PHE A 101 32.72 -16.97 -6.58
N LYS A 102 33.94 -16.93 -7.15
CA LYS A 102 34.20 -17.25 -8.55
C LYS A 102 33.85 -18.70 -8.92
N TYR A 103 34.10 -19.65 -8.02
CA TYR A 103 33.82 -21.07 -8.24
C TYR A 103 32.31 -21.35 -8.14
N ASN A 104 31.65 -20.80 -7.12
CA ASN A 104 30.20 -20.92 -6.95
C ASN A 104 29.42 -20.24 -8.09
N TYR A 105 29.92 -19.12 -8.61
CA TYR A 105 29.33 -18.45 -9.78
C TYR A 105 29.35 -19.35 -11.03
N LEU A 106 30.47 -20.05 -11.27
CA LEU A 106 30.62 -20.95 -12.42
C LEU A 106 29.76 -22.21 -12.30
N ILE A 107 29.67 -22.81 -11.10
CA ILE A 107 28.80 -23.97 -10.86
C ILE A 107 27.33 -23.58 -10.93
N ASN A 108 26.93 -22.46 -10.32
CA ASN A 108 25.54 -22.00 -10.39
C ASN A 108 25.08 -21.73 -11.83
N ARG A 109 25.99 -21.29 -12.71
CA ARG A 109 25.67 -21.15 -14.14
C ARG A 109 25.37 -22.50 -14.81
N LYS A 110 26.05 -23.58 -14.43
CA LYS A 110 25.84 -24.94 -14.95
C LYS A 110 24.62 -25.64 -14.33
N THR A 111 24.32 -25.41 -13.05
CA THR A 111 23.12 -25.96 -12.39
C THR A 111 21.83 -25.26 -12.79
N ILE A 112 21.86 -23.96 -13.12
CA ILE A 112 20.70 -23.26 -13.69
C ILE A 112 20.32 -23.82 -15.08
N PHE A 113 21.31 -24.27 -15.87
CA PHE A 113 21.08 -24.87 -17.18
C PHE A 113 20.53 -26.31 -17.11
N THR A 114 20.89 -27.08 -16.09
CA THR A 114 20.41 -28.47 -15.90
C THR A 114 19.09 -28.55 -15.14
N SER A 115 18.82 -27.64 -14.20
CA SER A 115 17.54 -27.55 -13.46
C SER A 115 16.37 -27.01 -14.30
N SER A 116 16.64 -26.34 -15.42
CA SER A 116 15.59 -25.95 -16.38
C SER A 116 15.05 -27.16 -17.17
N MET A 117 15.87 -28.20 -17.37
CA MET A 117 15.48 -29.43 -18.08
C MET A 117 14.79 -30.47 -17.19
N ALA A 118 14.96 -30.41 -15.87
CA ALA A 118 14.46 -31.43 -14.91
C ALA A 118 13.07 -31.15 -14.30
N GLY A 119 12.31 -30.15 -14.75
CA GLY A 119 10.91 -29.93 -14.33
C GLY A 119 10.66 -29.46 -12.88
N GLU A 120 11.67 -29.44 -12.01
CA GLU A 120 11.53 -28.97 -10.61
C GLU A 120 11.19 -27.47 -10.47
N SER A 121 11.43 -26.66 -11.50
CA SER A 121 11.11 -25.23 -11.48
C SER A 121 9.63 -24.92 -11.72
N LEU A 122 8.86 -25.84 -12.32
CA LEU A 122 7.46 -25.60 -12.70
C LEU A 122 6.52 -25.76 -11.51
N LYS A 123 6.67 -26.84 -10.71
CA LYS A 123 5.91 -27.06 -9.47
C LYS A 123 6.11 -25.93 -8.47
N LYS A 124 7.37 -25.50 -8.26
CA LYS A 124 7.69 -24.36 -7.37
C LYS A 124 7.06 -23.05 -7.85
N ARG A 125 7.05 -22.79 -9.16
CA ARG A 125 6.38 -21.60 -9.74
C ARG A 125 4.87 -21.66 -9.58
N ILE A 126 4.25 -22.83 -9.75
CA ILE A 126 2.80 -23.02 -9.56
C ILE A 126 2.43 -22.80 -8.09
N ILE A 127 3.15 -23.45 -7.15
CA ILE A 127 2.90 -23.29 -5.72
C ILE A 127 3.02 -21.82 -5.30
N LEU A 128 4.05 -21.11 -5.76
CA LEU A 128 4.20 -19.69 -5.46
C LEU A 128 3.06 -18.84 -6.03
N LYS A 129 2.58 -19.13 -7.25
CA LYS A 129 1.41 -18.44 -7.83
C LYS A 129 0.13 -18.73 -7.06
N VAL A 130 -0.09 -19.97 -6.63
CA VAL A 130 -1.27 -20.35 -5.83
C VAL A 130 -1.23 -19.66 -4.46
N LEU A 131 -0.09 -19.66 -3.78
CA LEU A 131 0.08 -18.94 -2.51
C LEU A 131 -0.14 -17.43 -2.69
N GLN A 132 0.41 -16.85 -3.76
CA GLN A 132 0.18 -15.44 -4.08
C GLN A 132 -1.30 -15.14 -4.36
N ALA A 133 -1.98 -16.00 -5.13
CA ALA A 133 -3.40 -15.86 -5.42
C ALA A 133 -4.27 -15.99 -4.16
N LEU A 134 -3.97 -16.96 -3.29
CA LEU A 134 -4.66 -17.14 -2.02
C LEU A 134 -4.46 -15.94 -1.10
N PHE A 135 -3.23 -15.44 -0.99
CA PHE A 135 -2.91 -14.24 -0.21
C PHE A 135 -3.67 -13.00 -0.72
N LEU A 136 -3.68 -12.78 -2.04
CA LEU A 136 -4.45 -11.69 -2.67
C LEU A 136 -5.95 -11.86 -2.46
N PHE A 137 -6.47 -13.09 -2.52
CA PHE A 137 -7.88 -13.38 -2.26
C PHE A 137 -8.28 -13.06 -0.82
N VAL A 138 -7.49 -13.47 0.18
CA VAL A 138 -7.75 -13.15 1.59
C VAL A 138 -7.76 -11.64 1.82
N ILE A 139 -6.78 -10.92 1.26
CA ILE A 139 -6.75 -9.45 1.32
C ILE A 139 -7.99 -8.84 0.66
N ALA A 140 -8.40 -9.34 -0.50
CA ALA A 140 -9.59 -8.87 -1.18
C ALA A 140 -10.86 -9.07 -0.34
N VAL A 141 -11.02 -10.23 0.30
CA VAL A 141 -12.14 -10.50 1.21
C VAL A 141 -12.14 -9.51 2.39
N ILE A 142 -10.99 -9.29 3.04
CA ILE A 142 -10.87 -8.35 4.17
C ILE A 142 -11.26 -6.92 3.74
N ILE A 143 -10.85 -6.48 2.55
CA ILE A 143 -11.14 -5.14 2.04
C ILE A 143 -12.62 -5.00 1.63
N ILE A 144 -13.22 -6.02 1.03
CA ILE A 144 -14.61 -5.99 0.54
C ILE A 144 -15.61 -6.16 1.69
N PHE A 145 -15.25 -6.89 2.73
CA PHE A 145 -16.12 -7.20 3.86
C PHE A 145 -16.86 -5.99 4.48
N PRO A 146 -16.22 -4.84 4.80
CA PRO A 146 -16.94 -3.69 5.34
C PRO A 146 -17.96 -3.10 4.36
N PHE A 147 -17.70 -3.12 3.04
CA PHE A 147 -18.67 -2.66 2.03
C PHE A 147 -19.83 -3.64 1.89
N TYR A 148 -19.54 -4.95 1.94
CA TYR A 148 -20.56 -5.99 1.99
C TYR A 148 -21.48 -5.80 3.21
N TRP A 149 -20.88 -5.60 4.39
CA TRP A 149 -21.63 -5.38 5.63
C TRP A 149 -22.47 -4.10 5.59
N MET A 150 -21.89 -3.01 5.09
CA MET A 150 -22.58 -1.72 4.91
C MET A 150 -23.81 -1.86 4.02
N ILE A 151 -23.65 -2.49 2.84
CA ILE A 151 -24.75 -2.68 1.88
C ILE A 151 -25.81 -3.62 2.44
N LEU A 152 -25.44 -4.74 3.07
CA LEU A 152 -26.46 -5.63 3.64
C LEU A 152 -27.23 -4.99 4.78
N THR A 153 -26.55 -4.23 5.64
CA THR A 153 -27.20 -3.59 6.78
C THR A 153 -28.15 -2.47 6.37
N SER A 154 -27.92 -1.80 5.23
CA SER A 154 -28.88 -0.82 4.71
C SER A 154 -30.20 -1.45 4.27
N PHE A 155 -30.24 -2.76 4.02
CA PHE A 155 -31.46 -3.52 3.71
C PHE A 155 -32.07 -4.26 4.91
N ARG A 156 -31.54 -4.08 6.12
CA ARG A 156 -32.09 -4.69 7.34
C ARG A 156 -33.20 -3.83 7.94
N THR A 157 -34.14 -4.49 8.61
CA THR A 157 -35.12 -3.84 9.46
C THR A 157 -34.47 -3.34 10.76
N THR A 158 -35.09 -2.36 11.41
CA THR A 158 -34.66 -1.87 12.74
C THR A 158 -34.59 -3.00 13.78
N ASN A 159 -35.54 -3.94 13.72
CA ASN A 159 -35.62 -5.10 14.62
C ASN A 159 -34.52 -6.16 14.39
N ASP A 160 -34.01 -6.29 13.16
CA ASP A 160 -32.88 -7.19 12.83
C ASP A 160 -31.53 -6.62 13.32
N LEU A 161 -31.50 -5.34 13.72
CA LEU A 161 -30.32 -4.64 14.24
C LEU A 161 -30.30 -4.54 15.76
N ASP A 162 -31.16 -5.30 16.45
CA ASP A 162 -31.18 -5.32 17.91
C ASP A 162 -29.87 -5.94 18.45
N PRO A 163 -29.10 -5.20 19.28
CA PRO A 163 -27.85 -5.71 19.86
C PRO A 163 -28.04 -6.92 20.79
N THR A 164 -29.27 -7.22 21.19
CA THR A 164 -29.61 -8.40 21.99
C THR A 164 -29.73 -9.68 21.16
N ARG A 165 -29.76 -9.60 19.82
CA ARG A 165 -29.87 -10.75 18.91
C ARG A 165 -28.51 -11.06 18.26
N PRO A 166 -28.17 -12.33 18.05
CA PRO A 166 -26.95 -12.70 17.34
C PRO A 166 -27.04 -12.23 15.88
N MET A 167 -26.06 -11.43 15.47
CA MET A 167 -26.05 -10.84 14.14
C MET A 167 -25.71 -11.89 13.07
N SER A 168 -26.66 -12.19 12.17
CA SER A 168 -26.43 -13.09 11.02
C SER A 168 -25.53 -12.42 9.96
N PHE A 169 -24.88 -13.20 9.09
CA PHE A 169 -24.18 -12.66 7.91
C PHE A 169 -25.16 -12.15 6.83
N TRP A 170 -26.40 -12.62 6.85
CA TRP A 170 -27.45 -12.24 5.90
C TRP A 170 -28.62 -11.58 6.63
N PRO A 171 -29.33 -10.63 6.02
CA PRO A 171 -30.57 -10.10 6.58
C PRO A 171 -31.59 -11.22 6.79
N GLU A 172 -32.24 -11.28 7.96
CA GLU A 172 -33.37 -12.19 8.18
C GLU A 172 -34.55 -11.80 7.28
N THR A 173 -34.76 -10.49 7.14
CA THR A 173 -35.79 -9.88 6.30
C THR A 173 -35.18 -8.77 5.46
N TRP A 174 -35.31 -8.87 4.14
CA TRP A 174 -34.93 -7.80 3.22
C TRP A 174 -35.98 -6.69 3.26
N SER A 175 -35.57 -5.47 3.60
CA SER A 175 -36.44 -4.31 3.74
C SER A 175 -35.80 -3.06 3.14
N LEU A 176 -36.65 -2.12 2.71
CA LEU A 176 -36.25 -0.77 2.26
C LEU A 176 -36.54 0.30 3.32
N GLU A 177 -36.87 -0.11 4.55
CA GLU A 177 -37.19 0.78 5.68
C GLU A 177 -36.11 1.85 5.90
N GLY A 178 -34.82 1.45 5.95
CA GLY A 178 -33.73 2.40 6.13
C GLY A 178 -33.63 3.46 5.02
N TYR A 179 -33.98 3.10 3.78
CA TYR A 179 -34.03 4.06 2.66
C TYR A 179 -35.25 4.97 2.73
N LYS A 180 -36.43 4.44 3.08
CA LYS A 180 -37.64 5.26 3.26
C LYS A 180 -37.44 6.30 4.36
N ALA A 181 -36.96 5.84 5.52
CA ALA A 181 -36.64 6.71 6.64
C ALA A 181 -35.58 7.76 6.29
N LEU A 182 -34.57 7.39 5.47
CA LEU A 182 -33.59 8.35 4.95
C LEU A 182 -34.23 9.44 4.10
N PHE A 183 -35.08 9.08 3.13
CA PHE A 183 -35.74 10.06 2.26
C PHE A 183 -36.73 10.94 3.04
N GLU A 184 -37.46 10.37 3.98
CA GLU A 184 -38.35 11.10 4.88
C GLU A 184 -37.55 12.09 5.75
N TYR A 185 -36.47 11.64 6.39
CA TYR A 185 -35.60 12.46 7.23
C TYR A 185 -34.94 13.63 6.47
N ILE A 186 -34.59 13.42 5.19
CA ILE A 186 -34.05 14.50 4.35
C ILE A 186 -35.14 15.48 3.93
N ASN A 187 -36.36 15.00 3.68
CA ASN A 187 -37.47 15.85 3.24
C ASN A 187 -38.22 16.55 4.40
N SER A 188 -38.10 16.05 5.64
CA SER A 188 -38.83 16.55 6.82
C SER A 188 -38.27 17.83 7.45
N ASN A 189 -37.26 18.47 6.84
CA ASN A 189 -36.47 19.59 7.40
C ASN A 189 -35.68 19.25 8.69
N ASP A 190 -35.71 18.02 9.20
CA ASP A 190 -34.99 17.62 10.42
C ASP A 190 -33.46 17.70 10.25
N LEU A 191 -32.97 17.50 9.02
CA LEU A 191 -31.56 17.65 8.68
C LEU A 191 -31.09 19.11 8.66
N LYS A 192 -31.99 20.09 8.90
CA LYS A 192 -31.73 21.54 8.86
C LYS A 192 -31.21 22.07 7.51
N TYR A 193 -31.02 21.20 6.52
CA TYR A 193 -30.66 21.51 5.14
C TYR A 193 -31.93 21.64 4.29
N PHE A 194 -32.11 22.76 3.58
CA PHE A 194 -33.25 22.99 2.69
C PHE A 194 -32.99 22.47 1.27
N VAL A 195 -32.49 21.23 1.16
CA VAL A 195 -31.99 20.66 -0.10
C VAL A 195 -32.54 19.25 -0.29
N SER A 196 -33.09 18.97 -1.47
CA SER A 196 -33.57 17.62 -1.82
C SER A 196 -32.41 16.64 -2.08
N VAL A 197 -32.65 15.34 -1.92
CA VAL A 197 -31.63 14.29 -2.16
C VAL A 197 -30.91 14.45 -3.50
N PRO A 198 -31.59 14.60 -4.66
CA PRO A 198 -30.91 14.75 -5.94
C PRO A 198 -30.01 16.00 -6.00
N ARG A 199 -30.37 17.06 -5.27
CA ARG A 199 -29.61 18.31 -5.27
C ARG A 199 -28.32 18.19 -4.47
N PHE A 200 -28.25 17.39 -3.40
CA PHE A 200 -26.98 17.06 -2.74
C PHE A 200 -25.98 16.42 -3.71
N PHE A 201 -26.44 15.43 -4.49
CA PHE A 201 -25.61 14.77 -5.50
C PHE A 201 -25.17 15.74 -6.59
N LEU A 202 -26.10 16.55 -7.11
CA LEU A 202 -25.79 17.54 -8.13
C LEU A 202 -24.76 18.56 -7.63
N ASN A 203 -24.92 19.09 -6.41
CA ASN A 203 -23.99 20.00 -5.78
C ASN A 203 -22.59 19.35 -5.63
N SER A 204 -22.51 18.13 -5.11
CA SER A 204 -21.26 17.39 -4.98
C SER A 204 -20.56 17.17 -6.32
N ILE A 205 -21.29 16.80 -7.37
CA ILE A 205 -20.74 16.62 -8.73
C ILE A 205 -20.23 17.96 -9.26
N ILE A 206 -21.04 19.02 -9.20
CA ILE A 206 -20.68 20.35 -9.70
C ILE A 206 -19.42 20.86 -8.99
N ILE A 207 -19.42 20.83 -7.66
CA ILE A 207 -18.31 21.33 -6.84
C ILE A 207 -17.05 20.52 -7.13
N SER A 208 -17.12 19.19 -7.11
CA SER A 208 -15.94 18.32 -7.33
C SER A 208 -15.37 18.42 -8.73
N VAL A 209 -16.20 18.53 -9.76
CA VAL A 209 -15.74 18.68 -11.15
C VAL A 209 -15.12 20.06 -11.38
N ILE A 210 -15.78 21.13 -10.94
CA ILE A 210 -15.29 22.50 -11.17
C ILE A 210 -14.02 22.76 -10.35
N SER A 211 -14.00 22.39 -9.07
CA SER A 211 -12.82 22.57 -8.20
C SER A 211 -11.62 21.85 -8.78
N THR A 212 -11.80 20.59 -9.18
CA THR A 212 -10.73 19.75 -9.73
C THR A 212 -10.26 20.29 -11.09
N ALA A 213 -11.17 20.67 -11.98
CA ALA A 213 -10.81 21.17 -13.31
C ALA A 213 -9.97 22.45 -13.18
N LEU A 214 -10.41 23.41 -12.36
CA LEU A 214 -9.68 24.65 -12.15
C LEU A 214 -8.34 24.40 -11.43
N GLN A 215 -8.32 23.54 -10.40
CA GLN A 215 -7.10 23.14 -9.70
C GLN A 215 -6.07 22.55 -10.67
N LEU A 216 -6.49 21.66 -11.57
CA LEU A 216 -5.61 21.05 -12.56
C LEU A 216 -5.10 22.06 -13.57
N VAL A 217 -5.94 22.96 -14.07
CA VAL A 217 -5.50 24.01 -15.00
C VAL A 217 -4.39 24.84 -14.39
N VAL A 218 -4.60 25.33 -13.15
CA VAL A 218 -3.58 26.09 -12.43
C VAL A 218 -2.32 25.24 -12.20
N SER A 219 -2.49 24.00 -11.78
CA SER A 219 -1.36 23.11 -11.44
C SER A 219 -0.52 22.70 -12.64
N VAL A 220 -1.16 22.46 -13.79
CA VAL A 220 -0.50 22.12 -15.06
C VAL A 220 0.29 23.32 -15.59
N ILE A 221 -0.30 24.52 -15.57
CA ILE A 221 0.38 25.74 -16.02
C ILE A 221 1.58 26.05 -15.11
N ALA A 222 1.38 26.02 -13.79
CA ALA A 222 2.44 26.25 -12.82
C ALA A 222 3.56 25.20 -12.92
N GLY A 223 3.19 23.91 -13.02
CA GLY A 223 4.15 22.81 -13.19
C GLY A 223 4.93 22.92 -14.50
N PHE A 224 4.28 23.29 -15.61
CA PHE A 224 4.95 23.53 -16.89
C PHE A 224 5.92 24.71 -16.79
N GLY A 225 5.52 25.79 -16.12
CA GLY A 225 6.38 26.93 -15.82
C GLY A 225 7.63 26.51 -15.07
N LEU A 226 7.46 25.83 -13.92
CA LEU A 226 8.56 25.35 -13.07
C LEU A 226 9.49 24.36 -13.80
N ALA A 227 8.95 23.45 -14.60
CA ALA A 227 9.77 22.52 -15.38
C ALA A 227 10.68 23.22 -16.39
N ASN A 228 10.19 24.32 -16.99
CA ASN A 228 10.87 25.01 -18.08
C ASN A 228 11.69 26.23 -17.64
N TYR A 229 11.47 26.75 -16.42
CA TYR A 229 12.22 27.86 -15.84
C TYR A 229 13.60 27.37 -15.38
N ARG A 230 14.68 27.92 -15.95
CA ARG A 230 16.06 27.44 -15.73
C ARG A 230 16.85 28.27 -14.71
N THR A 231 16.22 29.16 -13.97
CA THR A 231 16.91 30.04 -13.02
C THR A 231 17.09 29.38 -11.66
N LYS A 232 18.04 29.88 -10.86
CA LYS A 232 18.26 29.43 -9.47
C LYS A 232 17.02 29.62 -8.59
N ALA A 233 16.16 30.59 -8.91
CA ALA A 233 14.90 30.85 -8.21
C ALA A 233 13.93 29.65 -8.24
N LYS A 234 14.01 28.78 -9.25
CA LYS A 234 13.19 27.55 -9.30
C LYS A 234 13.36 26.71 -8.04
N GLY A 235 14.60 26.47 -7.62
CA GLY A 235 14.89 25.65 -6.44
C GLY A 235 14.28 26.25 -5.18
N VAL A 236 14.42 27.57 -5.00
CA VAL A 236 13.85 28.30 -3.86
C VAL A 236 12.32 28.26 -3.88
N ILE A 237 11.69 28.54 -5.02
CA ILE A 237 10.23 28.48 -5.16
C ILE A 237 9.72 27.07 -4.85
N LEU A 238 10.39 26.03 -5.36
CA LEU A 238 10.01 24.64 -5.10
C LEU A 238 10.13 24.29 -3.61
N ILE A 239 11.20 24.74 -2.95
CA ILE A 239 11.39 24.55 -1.50
C ILE A 239 10.27 25.25 -0.73
N ILE A 240 9.98 26.53 -1.02
CA ILE A 240 8.90 27.28 -0.35
C ILE A 240 7.56 26.56 -0.53
N LEU A 241 7.25 26.15 -1.76
CA LEU A 241 6.03 25.39 -2.06
C LEU A 241 6.00 24.10 -1.24
N LEU A 242 7.02 23.24 -1.34
CA LEU A 242 7.04 21.95 -0.64
C LEU A 242 7.00 22.12 0.89
N SER A 243 7.57 23.17 1.46
CA SER A 243 7.48 23.47 2.89
C SER A 243 6.03 23.69 3.34
N THR A 244 5.15 24.21 2.48
CA THR A 244 3.71 24.34 2.83
C THR A 244 3.01 23.00 2.99
N LEU A 245 3.50 21.93 2.34
CA LEU A 245 2.96 20.58 2.52
C LEU A 245 3.28 19.97 3.90
N MET A 246 4.26 20.54 4.62
CA MET A 246 4.58 20.12 5.99
C MET A 246 3.58 20.66 7.00
N ILE A 247 2.85 21.73 6.64
CA ILE A 247 1.82 22.30 7.50
C ILE A 247 0.54 21.47 7.29
N PRO A 248 -0.05 20.90 8.36
CA PRO A 248 -1.30 20.16 8.22
C PRO A 248 -2.41 21.12 7.76
N GLY A 249 -3.19 20.71 6.76
CA GLY A 249 -4.27 21.54 6.20
C GLY A 249 -5.25 22.02 7.26
N GLU A 250 -5.49 21.20 8.29
CA GLU A 250 -6.41 21.53 9.38
C GLU A 250 -5.93 22.70 10.26
N ALA A 251 -4.62 22.94 10.36
CA ALA A 251 -4.10 24.11 11.06
C ALA A 251 -4.37 25.42 10.29
N LEU A 252 -4.59 25.35 8.98
CA LEU A 252 -4.84 26.51 8.12
C LEU A 252 -6.33 26.87 8.02
N LEU A 253 -7.23 26.02 8.51
CA LEU A 253 -8.69 26.19 8.38
C LEU A 253 -9.20 27.51 8.93
N LEU A 254 -8.78 27.88 10.15
CA LEU A 254 -9.28 29.10 10.79
C LEU A 254 -8.89 30.35 10.00
N GLY A 255 -7.63 30.40 9.54
CA GLY A 255 -7.14 31.49 8.70
C GLY A 255 -7.89 31.55 7.37
N GLN A 256 -8.11 30.39 6.75
CA GLN A 256 -8.87 30.26 5.51
C GLN A 256 -10.33 30.72 5.68
N TYR A 257 -10.99 30.32 6.78
CA TYR A 257 -12.35 30.75 7.12
C TYR A 257 -12.43 32.27 7.28
N ILE A 258 -11.55 32.86 8.09
CA ILE A 258 -11.50 34.31 8.29
C ILE A 258 -11.27 35.03 6.95
N PHE A 259 -10.40 34.51 6.10
CA PHE A 259 -10.11 35.07 4.79
C PHE A 259 -11.35 35.06 3.87
N MET A 260 -12.08 33.95 3.80
CA MET A 260 -13.32 33.85 2.99
C MET A 260 -14.45 34.73 3.54
N VAL A 261 -14.58 34.84 4.86
CA VAL A 261 -15.56 35.74 5.50
C VAL A 261 -15.24 37.20 5.19
N LYS A 262 -13.96 37.61 5.27
CA LYS A 262 -13.52 38.97 4.89
C LYS A 262 -13.81 39.29 3.43
N LEU A 263 -13.69 38.32 2.54
CA LEU A 263 -14.07 38.45 1.13
C LEU A 263 -15.59 38.45 0.90
N LYS A 264 -16.40 38.31 1.96
CA LYS A 264 -17.87 38.19 1.89
C LYS A 264 -18.34 37.00 1.04
N LEU A 265 -17.55 35.93 1.02
CA LEU A 265 -17.85 34.70 0.27
C LEU A 265 -18.38 33.56 1.17
N LYS A 266 -18.64 33.83 2.46
CA LYS A 266 -19.31 32.85 3.33
C LYS A 266 -20.63 32.41 2.71
N ASP A 267 -20.96 31.13 2.83
CA ASP A 267 -22.21 30.56 2.30
C ASP A 267 -22.36 30.67 0.78
N ASN A 268 -21.24 30.70 0.05
CA ASN A 268 -21.19 30.80 -1.40
C ASN A 268 -20.37 29.64 -1.99
N ILE A 269 -20.77 29.13 -3.15
CA ILE A 269 -20.03 28.11 -3.91
C ILE A 269 -18.57 28.52 -4.16
N LEU A 270 -18.29 29.82 -4.35
CA LEU A 270 -16.93 30.31 -4.56
C LEU A 270 -16.02 30.01 -3.36
N ALA A 271 -16.53 30.02 -2.14
CA ALA A 271 -15.73 29.68 -0.97
C ALA A 271 -15.41 28.18 -0.87
N LEU A 272 -16.11 27.32 -1.62
CA LEU A 272 -15.79 25.90 -1.76
C LEU A 272 -14.72 25.65 -2.83
N ILE A 273 -14.52 26.59 -3.76
CA ILE A 273 -13.64 26.41 -4.92
C ILE A 273 -12.33 27.18 -4.73
N LEU A 274 -12.40 28.47 -4.39
CA LEU A 274 -11.26 29.38 -4.40
C LEU A 274 -10.06 28.90 -3.57
N PRO A 275 -10.24 28.41 -2.33
CA PRO A 275 -9.09 28.00 -1.51
C PRO A 275 -8.33 26.80 -2.08
N PHE A 276 -8.99 25.98 -2.90
CA PHE A 276 -8.43 24.75 -3.45
C PHE A 276 -8.04 24.86 -4.93
N LEU A 277 -8.06 26.07 -5.50
CA LEU A 277 -7.62 26.33 -6.88
C LEU A 277 -6.15 25.99 -7.13
N SER A 278 -5.34 25.91 -6.09
CA SER A 278 -3.95 25.50 -6.21
C SER A 278 -3.65 24.41 -5.21
N ASN A 279 -3.00 23.36 -5.69
CA ASN A 279 -2.56 22.26 -4.85
C ASN A 279 -1.08 22.02 -5.12
N VAL A 280 -0.26 22.28 -4.11
CA VAL A 280 1.19 22.26 -4.24
C VAL A 280 1.72 20.87 -4.61
N PHE A 281 1.14 19.82 -4.05
CA PHE A 281 1.50 18.44 -4.41
C PHE A 281 1.23 18.17 -5.90
N THR A 282 0.10 18.63 -6.42
CA THR A 282 -0.24 18.50 -7.84
C THR A 282 0.70 19.31 -8.72
N ILE A 283 1.01 20.57 -8.35
CA ILE A 283 1.99 21.41 -9.05
C ILE A 283 3.35 20.71 -9.13
N TYR A 284 3.80 20.14 -8.01
CA TYR A 284 5.05 19.39 -7.95
C TYR A 284 5.03 18.18 -8.88
N LEU A 285 3.98 17.36 -8.84
CA LEU A 285 3.83 16.22 -9.74
C LEU A 285 3.84 16.62 -11.21
N MET A 286 3.15 17.70 -11.58
CA MET A 286 3.15 18.23 -12.95
C MET A 286 4.55 18.70 -13.36
N SER A 287 5.27 19.42 -12.48
CA SER A 287 6.65 19.85 -12.74
C SER A 287 7.57 18.65 -13.00
N GLN A 288 7.49 17.62 -12.14
CA GLN A 288 8.30 16.40 -12.30
C GLN A 288 7.95 15.65 -13.60
N ALA A 289 6.67 15.61 -13.97
CA ALA A 289 6.24 14.97 -15.20
C ALA A 289 6.75 15.71 -16.46
N PHE A 290 6.66 17.05 -16.47
CA PHE A 290 7.15 17.85 -17.58
C PHE A 290 8.69 17.84 -17.70
N GLU A 291 9.41 17.74 -16.59
CA GLU A 291 10.88 17.62 -16.61
C GLU A 291 11.36 16.33 -17.28
N ARG A 292 10.57 15.25 -17.20
CA ARG A 292 10.89 13.95 -17.81
C ARG A 292 10.84 13.94 -19.34
N ILE A 293 10.15 14.89 -19.98
CA ILE A 293 10.02 14.97 -21.46
C ILE A 293 11.38 15.14 -22.16
N GLY A 294 12.44 15.48 -21.41
CA GLY A 294 13.79 15.58 -21.94
C GLY A 294 14.03 16.90 -22.67
N LYS A 295 15.23 17.46 -22.51
CA LYS A 295 15.58 18.74 -23.16
C LYS A 295 15.67 18.60 -24.68
N SER A 296 15.98 17.41 -25.19
CA SER A 296 16.09 17.10 -26.62
C SER A 296 14.78 17.32 -27.37
N VAL A 297 13.66 16.81 -26.84
CA VAL A 297 12.33 16.97 -27.45
C VAL A 297 11.95 18.44 -27.55
N LYS A 298 12.22 19.22 -26.48
CA LYS A 298 11.99 20.67 -26.51
C LYS A 298 12.88 21.37 -27.54
N SER A 299 14.17 21.01 -27.64
CA SER A 299 15.07 21.59 -28.64
C SER A 299 14.64 21.24 -30.08
N ALA A 300 14.24 19.99 -30.34
CA ALA A 300 13.73 19.55 -31.64
C ALA A 300 12.49 20.36 -32.04
N SER A 301 11.53 20.53 -31.12
CA SER A 301 10.32 21.33 -31.40
C SER A 301 10.62 22.79 -31.76
N LYS A 302 11.72 23.36 -31.24
CA LYS A 302 12.14 24.71 -31.60
C LYS A 302 12.73 24.78 -33.01
N VAL A 303 13.46 23.75 -33.42
CA VAL A 303 13.99 23.62 -34.80
C VAL A 303 12.82 23.49 -35.78
N ASP A 304 11.77 22.77 -35.40
CA ASP A 304 10.52 22.64 -36.17
C ASP A 304 9.64 23.92 -36.14
N GLY A 305 10.11 25.01 -35.55
CA GLY A 305 9.43 26.31 -35.54
C GLY A 305 8.20 26.39 -34.62
N LEU A 306 8.01 25.44 -33.68
CA LEU A 306 6.89 25.51 -32.74
C LEU A 306 7.11 26.61 -31.70
N SER A 307 6.10 27.46 -31.52
CA SER A 307 6.04 28.39 -30.38
C SER A 307 5.87 27.63 -29.06
N THR A 308 6.27 28.24 -27.93
CA THR A 308 6.13 27.62 -26.60
C THR A 308 4.70 27.18 -26.29
N PHE A 309 3.70 27.97 -26.70
CA PHE A 309 2.29 27.64 -26.53
C PHE A 309 1.87 26.43 -27.38
N LYS A 310 2.30 26.37 -28.64
CA LYS A 310 2.05 25.20 -29.51
C LYS A 310 2.76 23.95 -28.97
N TYR A 311 4.01 24.08 -28.51
CA TYR A 311 4.74 23.00 -27.84
C TYR A 311 3.99 22.48 -26.60
N PHE A 312 3.46 23.38 -25.76
CA PHE A 312 2.69 23.02 -24.57
C PHE A 312 1.49 22.14 -24.93
N TRP A 313 0.60 22.60 -25.82
CA TRP A 313 -0.64 21.88 -26.14
C TRP A 313 -0.42 20.63 -27.00
N LYS A 314 0.49 20.67 -27.97
CA LYS A 314 0.67 19.58 -28.94
C LYS A 314 1.63 18.47 -28.47
N ILE A 315 2.63 18.80 -27.65
CA ILE A 315 3.70 17.87 -27.29
C ILE A 315 3.74 17.67 -25.79
N ALA A 316 3.86 18.73 -25.01
CA ALA A 316 4.14 18.61 -23.59
C ALA A 316 2.96 18.01 -22.81
N LEU A 317 1.76 18.57 -22.99
CA LEU A 317 0.57 18.16 -22.25
C LEU A 317 0.13 16.71 -22.56
N PRO A 318 0.08 16.26 -23.84
CA PRO A 318 -0.24 14.86 -24.15
C PRO A 318 0.79 13.87 -23.59
N SER A 319 2.07 14.25 -23.53
CA SER A 319 3.15 13.39 -23.01
C SER A 319 2.99 13.05 -21.53
N ILE A 320 2.33 13.92 -20.74
CA ILE A 320 2.09 13.69 -19.31
C ILE A 320 0.69 13.17 -18.99
N LYS A 321 -0.07 12.71 -20.00
CA LYS A 321 -1.47 12.28 -19.86
C LYS A 321 -1.70 11.30 -18.70
N SER A 322 -0.77 10.36 -18.46
CA SER A 322 -0.89 9.41 -17.36
C SER A 322 -0.87 10.09 -15.99
N VAL A 323 0.04 11.06 -15.80
CA VAL A 323 0.14 11.81 -14.55
C VAL A 323 -1.06 12.74 -14.40
N LEU A 324 -1.50 13.40 -15.48
CA LEU A 324 -2.69 14.24 -15.49
C LEU A 324 -3.95 13.48 -15.08
N ILE A 325 -4.19 12.29 -15.62
CA ILE A 325 -5.34 11.44 -15.25
C ILE A 325 -5.25 11.00 -13.79
N THR A 326 -4.05 10.63 -13.33
CA THR A 326 -3.86 10.23 -11.92
C THR A 326 -4.19 11.38 -10.98
N SER A 327 -3.69 12.59 -11.27
CA SER A 327 -4.00 13.78 -10.49
C SER A 327 -5.47 14.19 -10.58
N LEU A 328 -6.12 14.02 -11.74
CA LEU A 328 -7.57 14.23 -11.89
C LEU A 328 -8.34 13.35 -10.92
N ILE A 329 -8.05 12.05 -10.91
CA ILE A 329 -8.76 11.09 -10.06
C ILE A 329 -8.54 11.40 -8.58
N ILE A 330 -7.27 11.62 -8.17
CA ILE A 330 -6.95 11.93 -6.77
C ILE A 330 -7.64 13.21 -6.31
N SER A 331 -7.58 14.28 -7.10
CA SER A 331 -8.21 15.56 -6.74
C SER A 331 -9.73 15.48 -6.69
N LEU A 332 -10.33 14.73 -7.63
CA LEU A 332 -11.78 14.56 -7.66
C LEU A 332 -12.26 13.74 -6.46
N ILE A 333 -11.55 12.66 -6.10
CA ILE A 333 -11.82 11.89 -4.87
C ILE A 333 -11.72 12.79 -3.64
N SER A 334 -10.67 13.61 -3.54
CA SER A 334 -10.49 14.53 -2.42
C SER A 334 -11.61 15.56 -2.33
N SER A 335 -12.02 16.16 -3.45
CA SER A 335 -13.10 17.14 -3.46
C SER A 335 -14.47 16.50 -3.21
N TRP A 336 -14.70 15.26 -3.66
CA TRP A 336 -15.92 14.51 -3.38
C TRP A 336 -16.05 14.18 -1.89
N ASN A 337 -14.96 13.76 -1.25
CA ASN A 337 -14.93 13.35 0.15
C ASN A 337 -14.84 14.54 1.13
N ALA A 338 -14.74 15.77 0.64
CA ALA A 338 -14.61 16.95 1.48
C ALA A 338 -15.90 17.17 2.30
N VAL A 339 -15.79 17.04 3.63
CA VAL A 339 -16.89 17.32 4.57
C VAL A 339 -16.56 18.51 5.47
N LEU A 340 -15.35 18.53 6.00
CA LEU A 340 -14.93 19.41 7.07
C LEU A 340 -14.95 20.89 6.66
N TRP A 341 -14.41 21.23 5.49
CA TRP A 341 -14.45 22.61 5.01
C TRP A 341 -15.88 23.07 4.62
N PRO A 342 -16.66 22.32 3.81
CA PRO A 342 -18.04 22.68 3.49
C PRO A 342 -18.94 22.89 4.70
N THR A 343 -18.86 22.04 5.74
CA THR A 343 -19.67 22.21 6.96
C THR A 343 -19.30 23.47 7.76
N MET A 344 -18.07 23.94 7.67
CA MET A 344 -17.64 25.17 8.36
C MET A 344 -18.01 26.46 7.64
N ILE A 345 -17.88 26.48 6.30
CA ILE A 345 -18.02 27.72 5.53
C ILE A 345 -19.44 27.98 5.02
N LEU A 346 -20.22 26.92 4.82
CA LEU A 346 -21.63 27.02 4.46
C LEU A 346 -22.49 27.16 5.71
N LYS A 347 -23.66 27.78 5.56
CA LYS A 347 -24.67 27.71 6.61
C LYS A 347 -25.40 26.37 6.55
N THR A 348 -26.08 26.05 7.64
CA THR A 348 -26.91 24.85 7.71
C THR A 348 -28.05 24.88 6.69
N ASP A 349 -28.61 26.05 6.39
CA ASP A 349 -29.68 26.23 5.42
C ASP A 349 -29.19 26.43 3.97
N SER A 350 -27.89 26.22 3.72
CA SER A 350 -27.29 26.49 2.41
C SER A 350 -27.83 25.60 1.29
N GLY A 351 -28.20 26.22 0.17
CA GLY A 351 -28.56 25.51 -1.06
C GLY A 351 -27.40 24.75 -1.72
N TRP A 352 -26.16 24.91 -1.23
CA TRP A 352 -24.94 24.28 -1.72
C TRP A 352 -24.47 23.09 -0.89
N ALA A 353 -25.32 22.59 0.03
CA ALA A 353 -24.98 21.41 0.83
C ALA A 353 -24.65 20.20 -0.06
N THR A 354 -23.68 19.40 0.37
CA THR A 354 -23.07 18.30 -0.40
C THR A 354 -23.38 16.93 0.22
N VAL A 355 -23.23 15.86 -0.56
CA VAL A 355 -23.45 14.47 -0.10
C VAL A 355 -22.66 14.14 1.19
N PRO A 356 -21.36 14.47 1.35
CA PRO A 356 -20.67 14.24 2.61
C PRO A 356 -21.24 15.02 3.79
N MET A 357 -21.77 16.23 3.58
CA MET A 357 -22.43 17.01 4.63
C MET A 357 -23.74 16.34 5.06
N MET A 358 -24.54 15.88 4.10
CA MET A 358 -25.75 15.10 4.35
C MET A 358 -25.42 13.86 5.18
N LEU A 359 -24.42 13.08 4.75
CA LEU A 359 -23.98 11.89 5.49
C LEU A 359 -23.49 12.24 6.89
N TRP A 360 -22.73 13.32 7.05
CA TRP A 360 -22.25 13.77 8.36
C TRP A 360 -23.41 14.17 9.29
N GLY A 361 -24.42 14.88 8.77
CA GLY A 361 -25.64 15.20 9.52
C GLY A 361 -26.36 13.94 9.98
N ILE A 362 -26.54 12.96 9.09
CA ILE A 362 -27.14 11.66 9.39
C ILE A 362 -26.33 10.86 10.43
N MET A 363 -25.00 10.83 10.30
CA MET A 363 -24.14 10.09 11.24
C MET A 363 -24.13 10.73 12.62
N SER A 364 -24.26 12.06 12.68
CA SER A 364 -24.33 12.83 13.92
C SER A 364 -25.72 12.78 14.57
N ALA A 365 -26.76 12.39 13.83
CA ALA A 365 -28.07 12.12 14.39
C ALA A 365 -28.00 10.86 15.28
N THR A 366 -28.40 11.00 16.55
CA THR A 366 -28.46 9.89 17.52
C THR A 366 -29.90 9.62 17.94
N GLY A 367 -30.34 8.36 17.82
CA GLY A 367 -31.60 7.87 18.38
C GLY A 367 -31.40 7.36 19.80
N GLY A 368 -31.67 8.21 20.80
CA GLY A 368 -31.85 7.81 22.20
C GLY A 368 -33.25 8.21 22.68
N VAL A 369 -33.61 7.87 23.93
CA VAL A 369 -34.91 8.15 24.61
C VAL A 369 -35.14 9.66 24.88
N GLY A 370 -34.71 10.52 23.96
CA GLY A 370 -34.77 11.98 24.01
C GLY A 370 -33.95 12.63 22.90
N GLY A 371 -33.70 11.93 21.78
CA GLY A 371 -32.98 12.50 20.64
C GLY A 371 -33.88 13.39 19.77
N ASP A 372 -33.35 14.52 19.31
CA ASP A 372 -34.01 15.54 18.45
C ASP A 372 -34.42 15.05 17.04
N VAL A 373 -34.48 13.73 16.80
CA VAL A 373 -34.97 13.17 15.55
C VAL A 373 -36.44 12.81 15.77
N GLY A 374 -37.35 13.59 15.19
CA GLY A 374 -38.82 13.42 15.33
C GLY A 374 -39.40 12.14 14.73
N LEU A 375 -38.57 11.11 14.51
CA LEU A 375 -38.97 9.79 14.08
C LEU A 375 -39.19 8.93 15.34
N GLU A 376 -40.33 9.12 16.01
CA GLU A 376 -40.72 8.36 17.22
C GLU A 376 -40.66 6.83 17.03
N GLU A 377 -40.81 6.32 15.79
CA GLU A 377 -40.68 4.89 15.47
C GLU A 377 -39.22 4.38 15.50
N LEU A 378 -38.21 5.25 15.39
CA LEU A 378 -36.79 4.90 15.36
C LEU A 378 -36.11 5.10 16.72
N ALA A 379 -36.78 4.73 17.82
CA ALA A 379 -36.36 4.91 19.23
C ALA A 379 -34.96 4.36 19.63
N ARG A 380 -34.18 3.82 18.69
CA ARG A 380 -32.80 3.33 18.82
C ARG A 380 -31.97 3.88 17.68
N ASP A 381 -30.69 4.16 17.94
CA ASP A 381 -29.72 4.65 16.95
C ASP A 381 -29.91 3.99 15.57
N PRO A 382 -30.41 4.72 14.54
CA PRO A 382 -30.95 4.11 13.34
C PRO A 382 -29.82 3.69 12.38
N GLN A 383 -29.19 2.56 12.69
CA GLN A 383 -28.01 2.06 11.96
C GLN A 383 -28.32 1.71 10.49
N ASN A 384 -29.51 1.17 10.21
CA ASN A 384 -29.97 0.92 8.84
C ASN A 384 -30.08 2.21 8.02
N LEU A 385 -30.60 3.31 8.59
CA LEU A 385 -30.66 4.63 7.96
C LEU A 385 -29.25 5.17 7.69
N LYS A 386 -28.36 5.13 8.69
CA LYS A 386 -26.97 5.59 8.56
C LYS A 386 -26.23 4.85 7.44
N LEU A 387 -26.40 3.53 7.36
CA LEU A 387 -25.74 2.69 6.35
C LEU A 387 -26.42 2.79 4.98
N ALA A 388 -27.72 3.09 4.91
CA ALA A 388 -28.40 3.47 3.67
C ALA A 388 -27.82 4.78 3.10
N GLY A 389 -27.65 5.80 3.94
CA GLY A 389 -27.00 7.06 3.56
C GLY A 389 -25.56 6.86 3.08
N ALA A 390 -24.77 6.04 3.78
CA ALA A 390 -23.41 5.69 3.38
C ALA A 390 -23.39 4.93 2.03
N THR A 391 -24.31 4.01 1.83
CA THR A 391 -24.44 3.23 0.59
C THR A 391 -24.79 4.13 -0.60
N LEU A 392 -25.72 5.08 -0.46
CA LEU A 392 -26.00 6.05 -1.52
C LEU A 392 -24.81 6.96 -1.80
N SER A 393 -24.07 7.35 -0.77
CA SER A 393 -22.94 8.28 -0.88
C SER A 393 -21.77 7.71 -1.68
N ILE A 394 -21.57 6.39 -1.68
CA ILE A 394 -20.46 5.75 -2.42
C ILE A 394 -20.79 5.45 -3.89
N LEU A 395 -22.08 5.42 -4.29
CA LEU A 395 -22.49 5.04 -5.65
C LEU A 395 -21.80 5.86 -6.76
N PRO A 396 -21.73 7.21 -6.70
CA PRO A 396 -21.09 8.00 -7.75
C PRO A 396 -19.59 7.71 -7.89
N MET A 397 -18.94 7.40 -6.76
CA MET A 397 -17.52 7.05 -6.71
C MET A 397 -17.26 5.67 -7.30
N LEU A 398 -18.14 4.71 -7.06
CA LEU A 398 -18.09 3.40 -7.71
C LEU A 398 -18.26 3.52 -9.23
N ILE A 399 -19.26 4.31 -9.67
CA ILE A 399 -19.50 4.56 -11.10
C ILE A 399 -18.25 5.19 -11.74
N MET A 400 -17.70 6.23 -11.12
CA MET A 400 -16.47 6.88 -11.59
C MET A 400 -15.28 5.91 -11.63
N PHE A 401 -15.11 5.06 -10.62
CA PHE A 401 -14.06 4.04 -10.61
C PHE A 401 -14.20 3.08 -11.80
N LEU A 402 -15.42 2.60 -12.11
CA LEU A 402 -15.65 1.71 -13.25
C LEU A 402 -15.24 2.35 -14.58
N PHE A 403 -15.48 3.65 -14.76
CA PHE A 403 -15.07 4.39 -15.95
C PHE A 403 -13.56 4.71 -15.97
N THR A 404 -12.95 5.00 -14.82
CA THR A 404 -11.56 5.45 -14.74
C THR A 404 -10.54 4.31 -14.62
N ASN A 405 -10.93 3.13 -14.13
CA ASN A 405 -10.03 1.98 -13.92
C ASN A 405 -9.26 1.60 -15.21
N ARG A 406 -9.93 1.59 -16.36
CA ARG A 406 -9.28 1.34 -17.66
C ARG A 406 -8.18 2.36 -17.98
N LEU A 407 -8.37 3.63 -17.63
CA LEU A 407 -7.39 4.70 -17.87
C LEU A 407 -6.16 4.54 -16.98
N ILE A 408 -6.36 4.15 -15.71
CA ILE A 408 -5.27 3.89 -14.75
C ILE A 408 -4.41 2.71 -15.23
N ILE A 409 -5.04 1.58 -15.59
CA ILE A 409 -4.33 0.36 -16.03
C ILE A 409 -3.52 0.64 -17.30
N ASN A 410 -4.09 1.36 -18.27
CA ASN A 410 -3.43 1.70 -19.53
C ASN A 410 -2.28 2.69 -19.36
N GLY A 411 -2.35 3.58 -18.35
CA GLY A 411 -1.26 4.51 -18.02
C GLY A 411 -0.03 3.80 -17.44
N ILE A 412 -0.24 2.83 -16.56
CA ILE A 412 0.83 2.07 -15.90
C ILE A 412 1.51 1.10 -16.87
N THR A 413 0.76 0.49 -17.78
CA THR A 413 1.31 -0.48 -18.74
C THR A 413 2.16 0.15 -19.84
N ARG A 414 1.86 1.39 -20.27
CA ARG A 414 2.66 2.11 -21.27
C ARG A 414 4.06 2.48 -20.80
N GLY A 415 4.25 2.78 -19.50
CA GLY A 415 5.57 3.07 -18.93
C GLY A 415 6.56 1.89 -18.91
N ARG A 416 6.10 0.66 -19.18
CA ARG A 416 6.97 -0.53 -19.36
C ARG A 416 7.38 -0.77 -20.81
N GLY A 417 6.84 -0.01 -21.76
CA GLY A 417 7.06 -0.19 -23.20
C GLY A 417 8.24 0.60 -23.77
N GLU A 418 8.77 1.60 -23.07
CA GLU A 418 9.99 2.30 -23.49
C GLU A 418 11.22 1.47 -23.11
N LYS A 419 11.51 0.48 -23.95
CA LYS A 419 12.88 0.00 -24.11
C LYS A 419 13.66 1.11 -24.81
N GLY A 420 14.59 1.71 -24.08
CA GLY A 420 15.73 2.41 -24.69
C GLY A 420 16.66 1.46 -25.42
#